data_AF-A0A372DEU7-F1
#
_entry.id   AF-A0A372DEU7-F1
#
_cell.length_a   1.000
_cell.length_b   1.000
_cell.length_c   1.000
_cell.angle_alpha   90.00
_cell.angle_beta   90.00
_cell.angle_gamma   90.00
#
_symmetry.space_group_name_H-M   'P 1'
#
loop_
_entity.id
_entity.type
_entity.pdbx_description
1 polymer ?
#
loop_
_entity_poly.entity_id
_entity_poly.type
_entity_poly.pdbx_seq_one_letter_code
_entity_poly.pdbx_strand_id
1 'polypeptide(L)'
;MNPDDRPETTNGNDRTYDRLIASLEMGLGQLQVLLASCDNDRQRLAWIDRYEAELQGQAQPLRVRLDATEPSLHQAVARALADVTDPSLPIVVTVTGSEALGLTGPEPIEKFLGYLQWTREALREFALPIVLWLPERLLPELPKKAPDFWSWRDGVFLFKVVTQAAVSPSEIIPERIELQPSDSNDAGSLSIADLEASLAAAETQLGPNSLAVADLLRQLGDRYADRYRAGRGPEEAIPAEAYFQRAIALYETHERSADLATSLNNLAYLYESQGRYEAAEPLLRRSLEIRERVLGADHPATATSLNNLAELYRSQGRYEAAEPLYRRALEIREQVLGA
;
A
#
# COMPACT_ATOMS: atom_id res chain seq x y z
N MET A 1 29.71 20.96 12.90
CA MET A 1 29.17 21.29 11.56
C MET A 1 27.79 21.88 11.80
N ASN A 2 27.51 23.08 11.29
CA ASN A 2 26.25 23.77 11.53
C ASN A 2 25.09 22.93 10.94
N PRO A 3 24.00 22.63 11.67
CA PRO A 3 22.93 21.78 11.13
C PRO A 3 22.22 22.37 9.90
N ASP A 4 22.39 23.68 9.66
CA ASP A 4 21.81 24.42 8.54
C ASP A 4 22.65 24.44 7.24
N ASP A 5 23.86 23.87 7.22
CA ASP A 5 24.75 23.90 6.04
C ASP A 5 24.64 22.66 5.13
N ARG A 6 23.59 21.83 5.27
CA ARG A 6 23.34 20.73 4.31
C ARG A 6 22.54 21.26 3.11
N PRO A 7 22.93 20.93 1.86
CA PRO A 7 22.23 21.41 0.67
C PRO A 7 20.74 21.08 0.76
N GLU A 8 19.87 22.04 0.37
CA GLU A 8 18.39 22.00 0.43
C GLU A 8 17.74 20.93 -0.49
N THR A 9 18.29 19.72 -0.51
CA THR A 9 17.78 18.55 -1.22
C THR A 9 17.45 17.39 -0.26
N THR A 10 17.65 17.58 1.05
CA THR A 10 17.27 16.59 2.06
C THR A 10 15.75 16.48 2.12
N ASN A 11 15.25 15.42 1.49
CA ASN A 11 13.86 15.03 1.50
C ASN A 11 13.29 14.98 2.92
N GLY A 12 12.00 15.26 3.09
CA GLY A 12 11.31 15.29 4.39
C GLY A 12 11.53 14.03 5.23
N ASN A 13 11.68 12.87 4.59
CA ASN A 13 11.99 11.61 5.28
C ASN A 13 13.37 11.57 5.91
N ASP A 14 14.40 12.07 5.22
CA ASP A 14 15.75 12.10 5.78
C ASP A 14 15.80 13.05 6.98
N ARG A 15 15.03 14.15 6.94
CA ARG A 15 14.86 15.03 8.12
C ARG A 15 14.10 14.33 9.26
N THR A 16 13.03 13.60 8.96
CA THR A 16 12.28 12.82 9.98
C THR A 16 13.17 11.72 10.59
N TYR A 17 13.95 11.05 9.77
CA TYR A 17 14.89 10.03 10.16
C TYR A 17 15.99 10.59 11.07
N ASP A 18 16.62 11.71 10.68
CA ASP A 18 17.65 12.39 11.48
C ASP A 18 17.08 12.79 12.85
N ARG A 19 15.81 13.21 12.91
CA ARG A 19 15.12 13.49 14.18
C ARG A 19 14.90 12.24 15.02
N LEU A 20 14.56 11.10 14.41
CA LEU A 20 14.42 9.82 15.12
C LEU A 20 15.74 9.42 15.78
N ILE A 21 16.85 9.46 15.03
CA ILE A 21 18.19 9.16 15.53
C ILE A 21 18.54 10.07 16.71
N ALA A 22 18.40 11.38 16.54
CA ALA A 22 18.72 12.34 17.59
C ALA A 22 17.87 12.12 18.85
N SER A 23 16.57 11.84 18.69
CA SER A 23 15.69 11.52 19.81
C SER A 23 16.12 10.26 20.55
N LEU A 24 16.49 9.20 19.82
CA LEU A 24 16.95 7.93 20.40
C LEU A 24 18.25 8.08 21.19
N GLU A 25 19.24 8.78 20.62
CA GLU A 25 20.52 9.04 21.29
C GLU A 25 20.33 9.84 22.58
N MET A 26 19.45 10.86 22.56
CA MET A 26 19.09 11.62 23.76
C MET A 26 18.35 10.78 24.81
N GLY A 27 17.63 9.74 24.39
CA GLY A 27 16.82 8.87 25.24
C GLY A 27 17.55 7.65 25.82
N LEU A 28 18.81 7.40 25.46
CA LEU A 28 19.55 6.22 25.93
C LEU A 28 19.58 6.17 27.47
N GLY A 29 19.10 5.05 28.04
CA GLY A 29 19.00 4.85 29.49
C GLY A 29 17.81 5.55 30.17
N GLN A 30 16.89 6.10 29.39
CA GLN A 30 15.61 6.64 29.88
C GLN A 30 14.45 6.01 29.11
N LEU A 31 13.26 5.94 29.75
CA LEU A 31 12.06 5.52 29.02
C LEU A 31 11.71 6.59 27.98
N GLN A 32 11.78 6.21 26.72
CA GLN A 32 11.30 7.00 25.60
C GLN A 32 10.52 6.08 24.66
N VAL A 33 9.24 6.36 24.44
CA VAL A 33 8.45 5.62 23.44
C VAL A 33 8.27 6.53 22.24
N LEU A 34 8.77 6.06 21.11
CA LEU A 34 8.71 6.75 19.84
C LEU A 34 7.78 5.98 18.93
N LEU A 35 6.87 6.69 18.27
CA LEU A 35 5.94 6.10 17.31
C LEU A 35 6.50 6.38 15.92
N ALA A 36 6.89 5.33 15.20
CA ALA A 36 7.32 5.44 13.82
C ALA A 36 6.23 4.87 12.92
N SER A 37 5.78 5.65 11.95
CA SER A 37 4.76 5.19 11.00
C SER A 37 5.29 5.08 9.59
N CYS A 38 5.02 3.93 8.98
CA CYS A 38 5.30 3.63 7.59
C CYS A 38 4.36 2.53 7.08
N ASP A 39 3.59 2.84 6.04
CA ASP A 39 2.69 1.90 5.38
C ASP A 39 3.38 0.91 4.43
N ASN A 40 4.59 1.21 3.98
CA ASN A 40 5.33 0.34 3.08
C ASN A 40 6.27 -0.59 3.86
N ASP A 41 5.95 -1.88 3.93
CA ASP A 41 6.72 -2.87 4.69
C ASP A 41 8.20 -2.91 4.32
N ARG A 42 8.54 -2.80 3.02
CA ARG A 42 9.92 -2.82 2.55
C ARG A 42 10.69 -1.58 3.01
N GLN A 43 10.09 -0.40 2.92
CA GLN A 43 10.73 0.85 3.37
C GLN A 43 10.82 0.93 4.88
N ARG A 44 9.79 0.46 5.59
CA ARG A 44 9.80 0.31 7.04
C ARG A 44 11.00 -0.52 7.49
N LEU A 45 11.18 -1.71 6.90
CA LEU A 45 12.34 -2.56 7.19
C LEU A 45 13.66 -1.87 6.83
N ALA A 46 13.73 -1.19 5.69
CA ALA A 46 14.94 -0.46 5.29
C ALA A 46 15.29 0.69 6.26
N TRP A 47 14.30 1.44 6.76
CA TRP A 47 14.53 2.47 7.77
C TRP A 47 14.91 1.88 9.12
N ILE A 48 14.29 0.76 9.50
CA ILE A 48 14.71 -0.02 10.67
C ILE A 48 16.18 -0.42 10.56
N ASP A 49 16.55 -1.09 9.47
CA ASP A 49 17.92 -1.51 9.23
C ASP A 49 18.89 -0.32 9.28
N ARG A 50 18.48 0.83 8.70
CA ARG A 50 19.32 2.03 8.65
C ARG A 50 19.58 2.61 10.04
N TYR A 51 18.55 2.82 10.88
CA TYR A 51 18.80 3.44 12.19
C TYR A 51 19.49 2.47 13.14
N GLU A 52 19.18 1.18 13.05
CA GLU A 52 19.89 0.18 13.86
C GLU A 52 21.37 0.10 13.48
N ALA A 53 21.71 0.28 12.19
CA ALA A 53 23.08 0.38 11.74
C ALA A 53 23.79 1.65 12.26
N GLU A 54 23.11 2.80 12.26
CA GLU A 54 23.68 4.06 12.77
C GLU A 54 23.87 4.06 14.29
N LEU A 55 23.05 3.31 15.02
CA LEU A 55 23.21 3.09 16.46
C LEU A 55 24.39 2.17 16.82
N GLN A 56 24.97 1.44 15.86
CA GLN A 56 26.07 0.51 16.13
C GLN A 56 27.24 1.23 16.80
N GLY A 57 27.67 0.72 17.95
CA GLY A 57 28.74 1.32 18.77
C GLY A 57 28.26 2.33 19.81
N GLN A 58 27.01 2.78 19.74
CA GLN A 58 26.38 3.65 20.75
C GLN A 58 25.30 2.90 21.56
N ALA A 59 24.55 2.02 20.90
CA ALA A 59 23.50 1.21 21.51
C ALA A 59 23.41 -0.18 20.85
N GLN A 60 22.80 -1.12 21.56
CA GLN A 60 22.45 -2.44 21.06
C GLN A 60 20.99 -2.45 20.60
N PRO A 61 20.69 -2.54 19.29
CA PRO A 61 19.33 -2.70 18.82
C PRO A 61 18.80 -4.11 19.13
N LEU A 62 17.56 -4.18 19.63
CA LEU A 62 16.85 -5.43 19.92
C LEU A 62 15.50 -5.42 19.21
N ARG A 63 15.37 -6.22 18.14
CA ARG A 63 14.10 -6.39 17.42
C ARG A 63 13.15 -7.32 18.16
N VAL A 64 11.94 -6.84 18.36
CA VAL A 64 10.85 -7.54 19.01
C VAL A 64 9.68 -7.60 18.05
N ARG A 65 9.10 -8.78 17.86
CA ARG A 65 7.92 -8.97 17.01
C ARG A 65 6.68 -9.14 17.89
N LEU A 66 5.64 -8.35 17.61
CA LEU A 66 4.34 -8.52 18.23
C LEU A 66 3.67 -9.79 17.70
N ASP A 67 3.08 -10.55 18.62
CA ASP A 67 2.24 -11.69 18.28
C ASP A 67 0.89 -11.19 17.74
N ALA A 68 0.47 -11.67 16.57
CA ALA A 68 -0.78 -11.25 15.95
C ALA A 68 -2.02 -11.75 16.71
N THR A 69 -1.88 -12.79 17.53
CA THR A 69 -2.96 -13.40 18.31
C THR A 69 -3.03 -12.83 19.73
N GLU A 70 -1.88 -12.50 20.33
CA GLU A 70 -1.77 -11.92 21.67
C GLU A 70 -0.78 -10.73 21.69
N PRO A 71 -1.20 -9.55 21.19
CA PRO A 71 -0.30 -8.43 20.92
C PRO A 71 -0.02 -7.58 22.17
N SER A 72 0.62 -8.17 23.18
CA SER A 72 1.04 -7.43 24.37
C SER A 72 2.44 -6.84 24.18
N LEU A 73 2.53 -5.51 24.07
CA LEU A 73 3.80 -4.80 23.92
C LEU A 73 4.74 -5.09 25.10
N HIS A 74 4.25 -4.98 26.33
CA HIS A 74 5.05 -5.24 27.52
C HIS A 74 5.62 -6.66 27.53
N GLN A 75 4.78 -7.67 27.28
CA GLN A 75 5.24 -9.06 27.29
C GLN A 75 6.25 -9.35 26.19
N ALA A 76 6.03 -8.79 24.99
CA ALA A 76 6.95 -8.96 23.88
C ALA A 76 8.35 -8.40 24.21
N VAL A 77 8.40 -7.19 24.82
CA VAL A 77 9.65 -6.57 25.26
C VAL A 77 10.31 -7.35 26.41
N ALA A 78 9.53 -7.72 27.43
CA ALA A 78 10.03 -8.49 28.57
C ALA A 78 10.66 -9.83 28.14
N ARG A 79 10.00 -10.54 27.21
CA ARG A 79 10.49 -11.81 26.67
C ARG A 79 11.80 -11.62 25.92
N ALA A 80 11.92 -10.59 25.11
CA ALA A 80 13.13 -10.35 24.34
C ALA A 80 14.32 -9.96 25.23
N LEU A 81 14.08 -9.22 26.31
CA LEU A 81 15.12 -8.82 27.25
C LEU A 81 15.56 -9.97 28.16
N ALA A 82 14.72 -10.99 28.39
CA ALA A 82 15.08 -12.16 29.19
C ALA A 82 16.31 -12.91 28.64
N ASP A 83 16.52 -12.84 27.32
CA ASP A 83 17.65 -13.48 26.63
C ASP A 83 18.90 -12.58 26.58
N VAL A 84 18.80 -11.31 27.01
CA VAL A 84 19.93 -10.36 27.00
C VAL A 84 20.68 -10.42 28.32
N THR A 85 21.94 -10.84 28.28
CA THR A 85 22.80 -10.95 29.46
C THR A 85 23.91 -9.91 29.39
N ASP A 86 24.02 -9.06 30.42
CA ASP A 86 25.06 -8.03 30.62
C ASP A 86 25.41 -7.23 29.34
N PRO A 87 24.49 -6.37 28.87
CA PRO A 87 24.68 -5.67 27.61
C PRO A 87 25.82 -4.67 27.73
N SER A 88 26.82 -4.79 26.85
CA SER A 88 27.98 -3.90 26.83
C SER A 88 27.64 -2.47 26.34
N LEU A 89 26.45 -2.28 25.78
CA LEU A 89 25.91 -1.01 25.30
C LEU A 89 24.43 -0.88 25.75
N PRO A 90 23.91 0.35 25.94
CA PRO A 90 22.49 0.58 26.20
C PRO A 90 21.60 -0.07 25.12
N ILE A 91 20.47 -0.66 25.53
CA ILE A 91 19.56 -1.34 24.60
C ILE A 91 18.56 -0.34 24.01
N VAL A 92 18.30 -0.45 22.71
CA VAL A 92 17.15 0.20 22.04
C VAL A 92 16.25 -0.89 21.49
N VAL A 93 14.96 -0.83 21.82
CA VAL A 93 13.98 -1.83 21.38
C VAL A 93 13.25 -1.37 20.14
N THR A 94 13.26 -2.20 19.10
CA THR A 94 12.52 -2.00 17.86
C THR A 94 11.34 -2.95 17.80
N VAL A 95 10.11 -2.43 17.78
CA VAL A 95 8.91 -3.27 17.75
C VAL A 95 8.32 -3.34 16.34
N THR A 96 8.12 -4.56 15.85
CA THR A 96 7.61 -4.90 14.50
C THR A 96 6.42 -5.88 14.59
N GLY A 97 5.76 -6.19 13.48
CA GLY A 97 4.64 -7.14 13.45
C GLY A 97 3.26 -6.50 13.67
N SER A 98 3.21 -5.19 13.90
CA SER A 98 1.96 -4.43 14.02
C SER A 98 1.15 -4.41 12.71
N GLU A 99 1.79 -4.64 11.57
CA GLU A 99 1.17 -4.79 10.27
C GLU A 99 0.26 -6.02 10.17
N ALA A 100 0.45 -7.02 11.03
CA ALA A 100 -0.41 -8.19 11.10
C ALA A 100 -1.66 -7.95 11.97
N LEU A 101 -1.67 -6.88 12.77
CA LEU A 101 -2.83 -6.54 13.60
C LEU A 101 -4.01 -6.17 12.69
N GLY A 102 -5.12 -6.86 12.91
CA GLY A 102 -6.36 -6.63 12.17
C GLY A 102 -6.57 -7.54 10.97
N LEU A 103 -5.55 -8.29 10.54
CA LEU A 103 -5.68 -9.18 9.37
C LEU A 103 -6.57 -10.40 9.64
N THR A 104 -6.67 -10.83 10.90
CA THR A 104 -7.49 -11.97 11.32
C THR A 104 -8.76 -11.54 12.06
N GLY A 105 -9.18 -10.28 11.91
CA GLY A 105 -10.34 -9.67 12.58
C GLY A 105 -9.99 -8.48 13.48
N PRO A 106 -10.97 -7.76 14.04
CA PRO A 106 -10.75 -6.52 14.81
C PRO A 106 -10.21 -6.76 16.23
N GLU A 107 -10.44 -7.94 16.79
CA GLU A 107 -10.11 -8.28 18.18
C GLU A 107 -8.62 -8.07 18.54
N PRO A 108 -7.64 -8.49 17.71
CA PRO A 108 -6.23 -8.21 17.99
C PRO A 108 -5.88 -6.72 18.06
N ILE A 109 -6.48 -5.87 17.22
CA ILE A 109 -6.24 -4.41 17.27
C ILE A 109 -6.81 -3.83 18.56
N GLU A 110 -8.04 -4.21 18.91
CA GLU A 110 -8.69 -3.74 20.14
C GLU A 110 -7.91 -4.18 21.38
N LYS A 111 -7.42 -5.43 21.41
CA LYS A 111 -6.54 -5.94 22.45
C LYS A 111 -5.23 -5.16 22.51
N PHE A 112 -4.55 -4.96 21.38
CA PHE A 112 -3.29 -4.21 21.33
C PHE A 112 -3.46 -2.79 21.86
N LEU A 113 -4.42 -2.03 21.32
CA LEU A 113 -4.66 -0.64 21.73
C LEU A 113 -5.15 -0.54 23.18
N GLY A 114 -5.99 -1.50 23.60
CA GLY A 114 -6.41 -1.64 24.99
C GLY A 114 -5.23 -1.86 25.91
N TYR A 115 -4.35 -2.83 25.63
CA TYR A 115 -3.14 -3.05 26.43
C TYR A 115 -2.20 -1.85 26.39
N LEU A 116 -2.04 -1.20 25.24
CA LEU A 116 -1.17 -0.04 25.09
C LEU A 116 -1.52 1.04 26.11
N GLN A 117 -2.83 1.33 26.31
CA GLN A 117 -3.31 2.28 27.31
C GLN A 117 -2.77 2.00 28.73
N TRP A 118 -2.73 0.73 29.15
CA TRP A 118 -2.28 0.31 30.48
C TRP A 118 -0.76 0.08 30.58
N THR A 119 -0.08 -0.03 29.45
CA THR A 119 1.31 -0.49 29.36
C THR A 119 2.33 0.60 29.69
N ARG A 120 1.96 1.90 29.68
CA ARG A 120 2.92 2.99 29.92
C ARG A 120 3.71 2.83 31.22
N GLU A 121 3.02 2.60 32.33
CA GLU A 121 3.67 2.51 33.64
C GLU A 121 4.54 1.25 33.71
N ALA A 122 4.05 0.15 33.13
CA ALA A 122 4.79 -1.10 33.06
C ALA A 122 6.09 -0.96 32.23
N LEU A 123 6.09 -0.18 31.14
CA LEU A 123 7.30 0.04 30.34
C LEU A 123 8.40 0.82 31.07
N ARG A 124 8.08 1.54 32.15
CA ARG A 124 9.10 2.26 32.95
C ARG A 124 10.11 1.32 33.59
N GLU A 125 9.73 0.06 33.80
CA GLU A 125 10.61 -0.98 34.34
C GLU A 125 11.85 -1.21 33.44
N PHE A 126 11.72 -0.97 32.13
CA PHE A 126 12.80 -1.22 31.18
C PHE A 126 13.78 -0.06 31.03
N ALA A 127 13.39 1.18 31.41
CA ALA A 127 14.21 2.40 31.34
C ALA A 127 15.03 2.54 30.04
N LEU A 128 14.42 2.22 28.90
CA LEU A 128 15.08 2.20 27.60
C LEU A 128 14.19 2.81 26.49
N PRO A 129 14.79 3.22 25.35
CA PRO A 129 14.03 3.66 24.19
C PRO A 129 13.31 2.51 23.50
N ILE A 130 12.05 2.73 23.14
CA ILE A 130 11.20 1.79 22.40
C ILE A 130 10.68 2.51 21.17
N VAL A 131 11.07 2.03 19.98
CA VAL A 131 10.51 2.47 18.70
C VAL A 131 9.41 1.50 18.30
N LEU A 132 8.16 1.97 18.39
CA LEU A 132 7.00 1.22 17.95
C LEU A 132 6.69 1.57 16.50
N TRP A 133 6.95 0.63 15.61
CA TRP A 133 6.58 0.78 14.21
C TRP A 133 5.12 0.39 13.99
N LEU A 134 4.33 1.29 13.43
CA LEU A 134 2.90 1.10 13.17
C LEU A 134 2.55 1.40 11.71
N PRO A 135 1.66 0.62 11.09
CA PRO A 135 1.06 1.05 9.83
C PRO A 135 0.21 2.31 10.06
N GLU A 136 0.18 3.19 9.06
CA GLU A 136 -0.52 4.48 9.08
C GLU A 136 -2.01 4.29 9.38
N ARG A 137 -2.61 3.18 8.92
CA ARG A 137 -4.01 2.82 9.21
C ARG A 137 -4.36 2.75 10.70
N LEU A 138 -3.38 2.53 11.58
CA LEU A 138 -3.59 2.46 13.03
C LEU A 138 -3.42 3.84 13.71
N LEU A 139 -2.79 4.82 13.06
CA LEU A 139 -2.58 6.15 13.63
C LEU A 139 -3.87 6.88 14.01
N PRO A 140 -4.96 6.86 13.21
CA PRO A 140 -6.19 7.56 13.57
C PRO A 140 -6.88 6.98 14.82
N GLU A 141 -6.61 5.72 15.16
CA GLU A 141 -7.20 5.04 16.31
C GLU A 141 -6.41 5.28 17.61
N LEU A 142 -5.12 5.58 17.52
CA LEU A 142 -4.26 5.85 18.68
C LEU A 142 -4.77 7.02 19.55
N PRO A 143 -5.07 8.23 19.03
CA PRO A 143 -5.59 9.31 19.86
C PRO A 143 -6.95 8.98 20.49
N LYS A 144 -7.73 8.07 19.90
CA LYS A 144 -9.06 7.71 20.40
C LYS A 144 -8.99 6.65 21.50
N LYS A 145 -8.11 5.66 21.32
CA LYS A 145 -8.06 4.44 22.15
C LYS A 145 -6.89 4.44 23.13
N ALA A 146 -5.81 5.14 22.82
CA ALA A 146 -4.62 5.30 23.66
C ALA A 146 -4.13 6.78 23.63
N PRO A 147 -4.97 7.75 24.05
CA PRO A 147 -4.66 9.19 23.96
C PRO A 147 -3.38 9.57 24.73
N ASP A 148 -3.12 8.86 25.82
CA ASP A 148 -1.92 9.05 26.61
C ASP A 148 -0.66 8.76 25.79
N PHE A 149 -0.68 7.84 24.81
CA PHE A 149 0.46 7.57 23.93
C PHE A 149 0.56 8.56 22.76
N TRP A 150 -0.56 9.08 22.27
CA TRP A 150 -0.58 10.03 21.15
C TRP A 150 -0.03 11.42 21.52
N SER A 151 -0.26 11.83 22.77
CA SER A 151 0.12 13.18 23.25
C SER A 151 1.60 13.35 23.57
N TRP A 152 2.45 12.35 23.29
CA TRP A 152 3.88 12.41 23.61
C TRP A 152 4.59 13.32 22.61
N ARG A 153 4.83 14.54 23.09
CA ARG A 153 5.40 15.66 22.35
C ARG A 153 6.71 15.26 21.68
N ASP A 154 6.77 15.50 20.37
CA ASP A 154 7.93 15.41 19.48
C ASP A 154 8.48 14.01 19.15
N GLY A 155 7.79 12.92 19.55
CA GLY A 155 8.23 11.53 19.30
C GLY A 155 7.49 10.74 18.22
N VAL A 156 6.60 11.38 17.47
CA VAL A 156 5.88 10.75 16.35
C VAL A 156 6.60 11.06 15.05
N PHE A 157 7.16 10.02 14.44
CA PHE A 157 7.91 10.08 13.20
C PHE A 157 7.04 9.53 12.07
N LEU A 158 6.58 10.44 11.22
CA LEU A 158 5.82 10.09 10.04
C LEU A 158 6.80 9.94 8.88
N PHE A 159 7.15 8.69 8.59
CA PHE A 159 7.94 8.39 7.42
C PHE A 159 6.98 8.21 6.25
N LYS A 160 6.87 9.28 5.48
CA LYS A 160 6.09 9.22 4.25
C LYS A 160 6.85 8.35 3.28
N VAL A 161 6.17 7.54 2.48
CA VAL A 161 6.85 6.97 1.33
C VAL A 161 7.19 8.13 0.41
N VAL A 162 8.45 8.57 0.44
CA VAL A 162 8.93 9.47 -0.59
C VAL A 162 9.57 8.56 -1.59
N THR A 163 8.79 8.23 -2.60
CA THR A 163 9.30 7.80 -3.88
C THR A 163 10.23 8.92 -4.37
N GLN A 164 11.53 8.83 -4.03
CA GLN A 164 12.51 9.27 -5.01
C GLN A 164 12.13 8.52 -6.28
N ALA A 165 11.85 9.26 -7.35
CA ALA A 165 11.63 8.72 -8.67
C ALA A 165 12.92 8.02 -9.12
N ALA A 166 13.15 6.84 -8.57
CA ALA A 166 14.19 5.89 -8.88
C ALA A 166 13.60 4.48 -8.65
N VAL A 167 12.41 4.27 -9.18
CA VAL A 167 12.20 3.24 -10.20
C VAL A 167 11.48 4.00 -11.31
N SER A 168 11.73 3.67 -12.58
CA SER A 168 10.84 4.18 -13.63
C SER A 168 9.40 3.86 -13.18
N PRO A 169 8.43 4.77 -13.36
CA PRO A 169 7.29 4.98 -12.45
C PRO A 169 6.28 3.84 -12.26
N SER A 170 6.67 2.59 -12.10
CA SER A 170 6.07 1.64 -12.98
C SER A 170 5.90 0.24 -12.38
N GLU A 171 6.94 -0.43 -11.94
CA GLU A 171 6.78 -1.87 -11.73
C GLU A 171 5.83 -2.33 -10.64
N ILE A 172 5.24 -1.48 -9.79
CA ILE A 172 4.41 -1.98 -8.70
C ILE A 172 3.30 -0.99 -8.33
N ILE A 173 2.05 -1.39 -8.60
CA ILE A 173 0.86 -0.90 -7.89
C ILE A 173 0.27 -2.07 -7.09
N PRO A 174 0.17 -1.95 -5.76
CA PRO A 174 -0.66 -2.82 -4.96
C PRO A 174 -2.13 -2.48 -5.17
N GLU A 175 -2.80 -3.38 -5.86
CA GLU A 175 -4.17 -3.82 -5.61
C GLU A 175 -5.09 -2.81 -4.89
N ARG A 176 -5.77 -1.96 -5.66
CA ARG A 176 -7.06 -1.47 -5.21
C ARG A 176 -8.06 -2.58 -5.48
N ILE A 177 -8.64 -3.12 -4.41
CA ILE A 177 -9.84 -3.95 -4.46
C ILE A 177 -10.89 -3.18 -5.28
N GLU A 178 -11.11 -3.59 -6.52
CA GLU A 178 -12.33 -3.25 -7.25
C GLU A 178 -13.46 -4.03 -6.58
N LEU A 179 -14.19 -3.30 -5.75
CA LEU A 179 -15.58 -3.59 -5.48
C LEU A 179 -16.31 -3.76 -6.81
N GLN A 180 -17.19 -4.76 -6.81
CA GLN A 180 -18.12 -5.12 -7.87
C GLN A 180 -18.93 -3.93 -8.41
N PRO A 181 -19.60 -4.10 -9.57
CA PRO A 181 -20.02 -3.01 -10.43
C PRO A 181 -20.97 -2.05 -9.72
N SER A 182 -20.78 -0.79 -10.10
CA SER A 182 -21.51 0.40 -9.66
C SER A 182 -23.01 0.19 -9.48
N ASP A 183 -23.47 0.31 -8.23
CA ASP A 183 -24.73 0.98 -7.95
C ASP A 183 -24.41 2.46 -7.63
N SER A 184 -24.95 3.31 -8.50
CA SER A 184 -25.01 4.78 -8.46
C SER A 184 -24.83 5.47 -7.09
N ASN A 185 -23.97 6.49 -7.00
CA ASN A 185 -24.39 7.89 -7.21
C ASN A 185 -23.24 8.90 -7.09
N ASP A 186 -23.41 9.94 -7.90
CA ASP A 186 -22.57 11.12 -8.18
C ASP A 186 -22.14 11.96 -6.95
N ALA A 187 -20.84 12.27 -6.86
CA ALA A 187 -20.30 13.51 -6.28
C ALA A 187 -18.76 13.58 -6.44
N GLY A 188 -18.27 14.31 -7.45
CA GLY A 188 -16.85 14.74 -7.52
C GLY A 188 -16.06 14.26 -8.74
N SER A 189 -16.72 13.67 -9.73
CA SER A 189 -16.06 13.10 -10.91
C SER A 189 -15.88 14.20 -11.99
N LEU A 190 -14.64 14.51 -12.40
CA LEU A 190 -14.36 15.48 -13.49
C LEU A 190 -15.11 15.10 -14.79
N SER A 191 -15.64 16.08 -15.52
CA SER A 191 -16.32 15.81 -16.79
C SER A 191 -15.33 15.35 -17.87
N ILE A 192 -15.82 14.72 -18.95
CA ILE A 192 -14.98 14.34 -20.10
C ILE A 192 -14.26 15.57 -20.65
N ALA A 193 -14.95 16.70 -20.79
CA ALA A 193 -14.35 17.94 -21.30
C ALA A 193 -13.23 18.46 -20.39
N ASP A 194 -13.40 18.36 -19.06
CA ASP A 194 -12.35 18.77 -18.10
C ASP A 194 -11.15 17.83 -18.16
N LEU A 195 -11.40 16.53 -18.35
CA LEU A 195 -10.34 15.52 -18.49
C LEU A 195 -9.59 15.68 -19.82
N GLU A 196 -10.28 15.99 -20.92
CA GLU A 196 -9.65 16.30 -22.22
C GLU A 196 -8.82 17.59 -22.16
N ALA A 197 -9.34 18.62 -21.49
CA ALA A 197 -8.59 19.85 -21.27
C ALA A 197 -7.35 19.62 -20.40
N SER A 198 -7.50 18.81 -19.34
CA SER A 198 -6.39 18.41 -18.48
C SER A 198 -5.36 17.55 -19.22
N LEU A 199 -5.81 16.67 -20.12
CA LEU A 199 -4.94 15.87 -20.98
C LEU A 199 -4.14 16.77 -21.93
N ALA A 200 -4.79 17.68 -22.64
CA ALA A 200 -4.11 18.61 -23.54
C ALA A 200 -3.10 19.51 -22.79
N ALA A 201 -3.45 19.97 -21.60
CA ALA A 201 -2.55 20.71 -20.73
C ALA A 201 -1.36 19.86 -20.28
N ALA A 202 -1.60 18.63 -19.84
CA ALA A 202 -0.55 17.70 -19.41
C ALA A 202 0.40 17.32 -20.55
N GLU A 203 -0.12 17.08 -21.76
CA GLU A 203 0.70 16.82 -22.95
C GLU A 203 1.62 17.99 -23.29
N THR A 204 1.11 19.22 -23.13
CA THR A 204 1.88 20.45 -23.39
C THR A 204 2.93 20.72 -22.32
N GLN A 205 2.59 20.51 -21.04
CA GLN A 205 3.43 20.90 -19.90
C GLN A 205 4.41 19.82 -19.47
N LEU A 206 3.99 18.55 -19.53
CA LEU A 206 4.73 17.39 -19.01
C LEU A 206 5.22 16.46 -20.14
N GLY A 207 4.75 16.70 -21.36
CA GLY A 207 5.05 15.89 -22.54
C GLY A 207 4.08 14.72 -22.74
N PRO A 208 3.90 14.28 -24.00
CA PRO A 208 2.88 13.29 -24.38
C PRO A 208 3.15 11.87 -23.87
N ASN A 209 4.35 11.62 -23.34
CA ASN A 209 4.78 10.33 -22.81
C ASN A 209 4.86 10.31 -21.28
N SER A 210 4.34 11.32 -20.57
CA SER A 210 4.38 11.34 -19.11
C SER A 210 3.38 10.36 -18.48
N LEU A 211 3.66 9.93 -17.24
CA LEU A 211 2.69 9.12 -16.48
C LEU A 211 1.36 9.84 -16.24
N ALA A 212 1.39 11.16 -16.01
CA ALA A 212 0.18 11.94 -15.82
C ALA A 212 -0.74 11.87 -17.05
N VAL A 213 -0.14 11.85 -18.26
CA VAL A 213 -0.87 11.62 -19.50
C VAL A 213 -1.45 10.21 -19.53
N ALA A 214 -0.71 9.18 -19.13
CA ALA A 214 -1.23 7.81 -19.05
C ALA A 214 -2.44 7.69 -18.10
N ASP A 215 -2.39 8.31 -16.92
CA ASP A 215 -3.47 8.31 -15.93
C ASP A 215 -4.73 9.04 -16.43
N LEU A 216 -4.55 10.16 -17.13
CA LEU A 216 -5.66 10.91 -17.74
C LEU A 216 -6.28 10.16 -18.92
N LEU A 217 -5.46 9.49 -19.74
CA LEU A 217 -5.95 8.63 -20.82
C LEU A 217 -6.75 7.46 -20.26
N ARG A 218 -6.26 6.75 -19.24
CA ARG A 218 -7.02 5.67 -18.60
C ARG A 218 -8.37 6.17 -18.07
N GLN A 219 -8.39 7.31 -17.38
CA GLN A 219 -9.62 7.92 -16.87
C GLN A 219 -10.60 8.31 -17.98
N LEU A 220 -10.12 8.90 -19.08
CA LEU A 220 -10.95 9.19 -20.24
C LEU A 220 -11.51 7.90 -20.86
N GLY A 221 -10.67 6.87 -21.01
CA GLY A 221 -11.07 5.54 -21.44
C GLY A 221 -12.22 4.98 -20.60
N ASP A 222 -12.10 5.06 -19.27
CA ASP A 222 -13.12 4.62 -18.32
C ASP A 222 -14.44 5.39 -18.54
N ARG A 223 -14.39 6.72 -18.69
CA ARG A 223 -15.60 7.53 -18.92
C ARG A 223 -16.30 7.23 -20.23
N TYR A 224 -15.54 7.09 -21.31
CA TYR A 224 -16.08 6.76 -22.61
C TYR A 224 -16.65 5.33 -22.62
N ALA A 225 -15.97 4.38 -21.96
CA ALA A 225 -16.48 3.02 -21.79
C ALA A 225 -17.76 2.96 -20.94
N ASP A 226 -17.86 3.75 -19.87
CA ASP A 226 -19.09 3.87 -19.07
C ASP A 226 -20.25 4.40 -19.89
N ARG A 227 -20.02 5.43 -20.73
CA ARG A 227 -21.04 5.95 -21.65
C ARG A 227 -21.45 4.94 -22.69
N TYR A 228 -20.49 4.20 -23.26
CA TYR A 228 -20.76 3.10 -24.19
C TYR A 228 -21.67 2.05 -23.55
N ARG A 229 -21.31 1.57 -22.34
CA ARG A 229 -22.10 0.60 -21.56
C ARG A 229 -23.48 1.14 -21.17
N ALA A 230 -23.61 2.44 -20.95
CA ALA A 230 -24.88 3.12 -20.73
C ALA A 230 -25.72 3.29 -22.01
N GLY A 231 -25.29 2.74 -23.15
CA GLY A 231 -26.05 2.73 -24.40
C GLY A 231 -25.96 4.02 -25.20
N ARG A 232 -24.94 4.86 -24.96
CA ARG A 232 -24.77 6.16 -25.66
C ARG A 232 -24.30 6.04 -27.11
N GLY A 233 -24.04 4.82 -27.59
CA GLY A 233 -23.73 4.53 -28.99
C GLY A 233 -22.29 4.03 -29.21
N PRO A 234 -22.01 3.34 -30.33
CA PRO A 234 -20.69 2.79 -30.65
C PRO A 234 -19.60 3.85 -30.84
N GLU A 235 -19.96 5.11 -31.09
CA GLU A 235 -19.05 6.25 -31.19
C GLU A 235 -18.26 6.51 -29.90
N GLU A 236 -18.76 6.07 -28.74
CA GLU A 236 -18.07 6.21 -27.45
C GLU A 236 -17.01 5.12 -27.26
N ALA A 237 -17.18 3.95 -27.90
CA ALA A 237 -16.23 2.85 -27.80
C ALA A 237 -14.91 3.13 -28.52
N ILE A 238 -14.94 3.89 -29.63
CA ILE A 238 -13.77 4.25 -30.42
C ILE A 238 -12.74 5.07 -29.60
N PRO A 239 -13.11 6.21 -28.97
CA PRO A 239 -12.18 6.94 -28.13
C PRO A 239 -11.80 6.13 -26.88
N ALA A 240 -12.73 5.35 -26.29
CA ALA A 240 -12.38 4.50 -25.14
C ALA A 240 -11.24 3.52 -25.47
N GLU A 241 -11.37 2.78 -26.58
CA GLU A 241 -10.35 1.85 -27.06
C GLU A 241 -9.02 2.56 -27.33
N ALA A 242 -9.06 3.70 -28.04
CA ALA A 242 -7.87 4.48 -28.36
C ALA A 242 -7.15 4.98 -27.10
N TYR A 243 -7.90 5.48 -26.11
CA TYR A 243 -7.34 5.96 -24.86
C TYR A 243 -6.72 4.83 -24.02
N PHE A 244 -7.39 3.67 -23.92
CA PHE A 244 -6.83 2.53 -23.20
C PHE A 244 -5.58 1.98 -23.87
N GLN A 245 -5.56 1.81 -25.19
CA GLN A 245 -4.39 1.34 -25.91
C GLN A 245 -3.19 2.28 -25.70
N ARG A 246 -3.45 3.59 -25.75
CA ARG A 246 -2.40 4.58 -25.50
C ARG A 246 -1.93 4.57 -24.05
N ALA A 247 -2.83 4.45 -23.08
CA ALA A 247 -2.47 4.32 -21.67
C ALA A 247 -1.63 3.06 -21.40
N ILE A 248 -2.02 1.91 -21.97
CA ILE A 248 -1.28 0.63 -21.88
C ILE A 248 0.14 0.80 -22.41
N ALA A 249 0.31 1.38 -23.60
CA ALA A 249 1.63 1.59 -24.18
C ALA A 249 2.52 2.48 -23.29
N LEU A 250 1.95 3.55 -22.72
CA LEU A 250 2.69 4.40 -21.79
C LEU A 250 3.03 3.65 -20.50
N TYR A 251 2.09 2.92 -19.92
CA TYR A 251 2.36 2.14 -18.74
C TYR A 251 3.45 1.09 -19.01
N GLU A 252 3.42 0.37 -20.12
CA GLU A 252 4.53 -0.53 -20.51
C GLU A 252 5.87 0.19 -20.59
N THR A 253 5.93 1.36 -21.25
CA THR A 253 7.18 2.13 -21.40
C THR A 253 7.74 2.62 -20.09
N HIS A 254 6.86 2.97 -19.15
CA HIS A 254 7.30 3.34 -17.82
C HIS A 254 7.70 2.10 -17.04
N GLU A 255 7.12 0.92 -17.33
CA GLU A 255 7.08 -0.42 -16.66
C GLU A 255 5.91 -0.64 -15.63
N ARG A 256 4.77 0.06 -15.80
CA ARG A 256 3.66 0.39 -14.87
C ARG A 256 2.79 -0.77 -14.42
N SER A 257 3.39 -1.84 -13.95
CA SER A 257 2.81 -3.19 -13.90
C SER A 257 1.37 -3.28 -13.41
N ALA A 258 0.97 -2.65 -12.30
CA ALA A 258 -0.43 -2.79 -11.87
C ALA A 258 -1.40 -1.71 -12.36
N ASP A 259 -0.92 -0.56 -12.86
CA ASP A 259 -1.74 0.29 -13.73
C ASP A 259 -1.98 -0.42 -15.07
N LEU A 260 -0.93 -1.03 -15.62
CA LEU A 260 -0.95 -1.84 -16.83
C LEU A 260 -1.95 -2.99 -16.70
N ALA A 261 -1.90 -3.76 -15.61
CA ALA A 261 -2.86 -4.82 -15.35
C ALA A 261 -4.31 -4.32 -15.29
N THR A 262 -4.53 -3.13 -14.72
CA THR A 262 -5.84 -2.48 -14.63
C THR A 262 -6.33 -2.01 -16.01
N SER A 263 -5.48 -1.34 -16.79
CA SER A 263 -5.86 -0.90 -18.15
C SER A 263 -6.08 -2.05 -19.13
N LEU A 264 -5.31 -3.14 -19.02
CA LEU A 264 -5.54 -4.36 -19.80
C LEU A 264 -6.91 -4.95 -19.48
N ASN A 265 -7.29 -5.00 -18.19
CA ASN A 265 -8.59 -5.46 -17.75
C ASN A 265 -9.73 -4.56 -18.27
N ASN A 266 -9.57 -3.24 -18.20
CA ASN A 266 -10.61 -2.29 -18.65
C ASN A 266 -10.82 -2.34 -20.17
N LEU A 267 -9.75 -2.47 -20.95
CA LEU A 267 -9.84 -2.69 -22.40
C LEU A 267 -10.49 -4.03 -22.74
N ALA A 268 -10.14 -5.09 -22.00
CA ALA A 268 -10.78 -6.39 -22.17
C ALA A 268 -12.28 -6.33 -21.90
N TYR A 269 -12.69 -5.62 -20.85
CA TYR A 269 -14.10 -5.45 -20.50
C TYR A 269 -14.86 -4.60 -21.55
N LEU A 270 -14.20 -3.59 -22.13
CA LEU A 270 -14.74 -2.89 -23.29
C LEU A 270 -14.95 -3.84 -24.48
N TYR A 271 -13.98 -4.70 -24.79
CA TYR A 271 -14.12 -5.71 -25.85
C TYR A 271 -15.19 -6.75 -25.56
N GLU A 272 -15.31 -7.20 -24.32
CA GLU A 272 -16.40 -8.08 -23.89
C GLU A 272 -17.76 -7.43 -24.13
N SER A 273 -17.92 -6.15 -23.77
CA SER A 273 -19.17 -5.42 -23.99
C SER A 273 -19.51 -5.21 -25.47
N GLN A 274 -18.51 -5.30 -26.36
CA GLN A 274 -18.69 -5.30 -27.82
C GLN A 274 -18.90 -6.71 -28.42
N GLY A 275 -18.87 -7.77 -27.59
CA GLY A 275 -18.90 -9.17 -28.04
C GLY A 275 -17.59 -9.68 -28.65
N ARG A 276 -16.49 -8.93 -28.51
CA ARG A 276 -15.15 -9.26 -29.06
C ARG A 276 -14.34 -10.12 -28.08
N TYR A 277 -14.88 -11.28 -27.71
CA TYR A 277 -14.29 -12.13 -26.67
C TYR A 277 -12.85 -12.60 -26.98
N GLU A 278 -12.56 -12.93 -28.24
CA GLU A 278 -11.23 -13.35 -28.69
C GLU A 278 -10.16 -12.25 -28.52
N ALA A 279 -10.56 -10.99 -28.59
CA ALA A 279 -9.67 -9.86 -28.33
C ALA A 279 -9.47 -9.59 -26.83
N ALA A 280 -10.46 -9.94 -26.00
CA ALA A 280 -10.43 -9.72 -24.56
C ALA A 280 -9.61 -10.79 -23.79
N GLU A 281 -9.68 -12.05 -24.22
CA GLU A 281 -9.01 -13.18 -23.55
C GLU A 281 -7.49 -12.98 -23.33
N PRO A 282 -6.67 -12.60 -24.34
CA PRO A 282 -5.24 -12.41 -24.13
C PRO A 282 -4.93 -11.24 -23.17
N LEU A 283 -5.78 -10.21 -23.15
CA LEU A 283 -5.62 -9.07 -22.25
C LEU A 283 -5.88 -9.46 -20.79
N LEU A 284 -6.92 -10.26 -20.55
CA LEU A 284 -7.25 -10.76 -19.21
C LEU A 284 -6.21 -11.75 -18.69
N ARG A 285 -5.69 -12.66 -19.54
CA ARG A 285 -4.58 -13.53 -19.18
C ARG A 285 -3.33 -12.74 -18.78
N ARG A 286 -2.96 -11.75 -19.59
CA ARG A 286 -1.81 -10.89 -19.30
C ARG A 286 -2.00 -10.07 -18.01
N SER A 287 -3.21 -9.55 -17.78
CA SER A 287 -3.55 -8.85 -16.53
C SER A 287 -3.37 -9.77 -15.31
N LEU A 288 -3.86 -11.01 -15.40
CA LEU A 288 -3.70 -12.02 -14.34
C LEU A 288 -2.23 -12.34 -14.06
N GLU A 289 -1.43 -12.63 -15.09
CA GLU A 289 0.01 -12.92 -14.95
C GLU A 289 0.76 -11.78 -14.26
N ILE A 290 0.43 -10.53 -14.59
CA ILE A 290 1.04 -9.37 -13.95
C ILE A 290 0.64 -9.28 -12.47
N ARG A 291 -0.64 -9.47 -12.12
CA ARG A 291 -1.08 -9.41 -10.71
C ARG A 291 -0.49 -10.55 -9.88
N GLU A 292 -0.43 -11.76 -10.43
CA GLU A 292 0.25 -12.89 -9.76
C GLU A 292 1.74 -12.59 -9.49
N ARG A 293 2.44 -11.98 -10.46
CA ARG A 293 3.86 -11.62 -10.31
C ARG A 293 4.10 -10.49 -9.30
N VAL A 294 3.27 -9.46 -9.32
CA VAL A 294 3.49 -8.21 -8.56
C VAL A 294 2.98 -8.36 -7.12
N LEU A 295 1.90 -9.11 -6.91
CA LEU A 295 1.11 -9.08 -5.67
C LEU A 295 0.95 -10.45 -5.03
N GLY A 296 1.21 -11.52 -5.80
CA GLY A 296 1.14 -12.89 -5.35
C GLY A 296 -0.14 -13.59 -5.81
N ALA A 297 -0.08 -14.92 -5.79
CA ALA A 297 -1.16 -15.80 -6.26
C ALA A 297 -2.43 -15.72 -5.40
N ASP A 298 -2.31 -15.30 -4.14
CA ASP A 298 -3.38 -15.30 -3.14
C ASP A 298 -3.90 -13.88 -2.81
N HIS A 299 -3.54 -12.89 -3.63
CA HIS A 299 -3.93 -11.50 -3.38
C HIS A 299 -5.38 -11.22 -3.87
N PRO A 300 -6.19 -10.44 -3.12
CA PRO A 300 -7.59 -10.12 -3.47
C PRO A 300 -7.94 -9.70 -4.90
N ALA A 301 -7.09 -9.00 -5.65
CA ALA A 301 -7.32 -8.67 -7.05
C ALA A 301 -6.55 -9.51 -8.06
N THR A 302 -5.64 -10.40 -7.65
CA THR A 302 -5.41 -11.66 -8.36
C THR A 302 -6.72 -12.45 -8.44
N ALA A 303 -7.50 -12.54 -7.34
CA ALA A 303 -8.84 -13.14 -7.37
C ALA A 303 -9.83 -12.37 -8.26
N THR A 304 -9.77 -11.04 -8.30
CA THR A 304 -10.56 -10.25 -9.24
C THR A 304 -10.19 -10.54 -10.70
N SER A 305 -8.91 -10.65 -11.04
CA SER A 305 -8.49 -11.01 -12.41
C SER A 305 -8.92 -12.42 -12.80
N LEU A 306 -8.85 -13.38 -11.87
CA LEU A 306 -9.38 -14.73 -12.07
C LEU A 306 -10.89 -14.71 -12.38
N ASN A 307 -11.66 -13.95 -11.60
CA ASN A 307 -13.11 -13.79 -11.83
C ASN A 307 -13.42 -13.17 -13.19
N ASN A 308 -12.67 -12.15 -13.62
CA ASN A 308 -12.93 -11.49 -14.90
C ASN A 308 -12.63 -12.40 -16.09
N LEU A 309 -11.57 -13.21 -16.01
CA LEU A 309 -11.28 -14.22 -17.02
C LEU A 309 -12.34 -15.34 -17.02
N ALA A 310 -12.82 -15.74 -15.85
CA ALA A 310 -13.91 -16.70 -15.71
C ALA A 310 -15.21 -16.18 -16.32
N GLU A 311 -15.55 -14.91 -16.07
CA GLU A 311 -16.72 -14.23 -16.61
C GLU A 311 -16.67 -14.17 -18.14
N LEU A 312 -15.51 -13.86 -18.72
CA LEU A 312 -15.33 -13.92 -20.18
C LEU A 312 -15.64 -15.30 -20.75
N TYR A 313 -15.17 -16.37 -20.12
CA TYR A 313 -15.48 -17.73 -20.56
C TYR A 313 -16.96 -18.07 -20.36
N ARG A 314 -17.56 -17.61 -19.26
CA ARG A 314 -19.00 -17.78 -18.99
C ARG A 314 -19.84 -17.08 -20.06
N SER A 315 -19.49 -15.87 -20.46
CA SER A 315 -20.12 -15.10 -21.54
C SER A 315 -20.04 -15.81 -22.90
N GLN A 316 -18.99 -16.62 -23.12
CA GLN A 316 -18.83 -17.48 -24.30
C GLN A 316 -19.53 -18.84 -24.20
N GLY A 317 -20.17 -19.17 -23.06
CA GLY A 317 -20.72 -20.50 -22.79
C GLY A 317 -19.67 -21.59 -22.47
N ARG A 318 -18.41 -21.20 -22.25
CA ARG A 318 -17.28 -22.11 -21.93
C ARG A 318 -17.20 -22.37 -20.43
N TYR A 319 -18.25 -22.93 -19.85
CA TYR A 319 -18.38 -23.12 -18.40
C TYR A 319 -17.27 -24.00 -17.79
N GLU A 320 -16.82 -25.03 -18.52
CA GLU A 320 -15.73 -25.92 -18.08
C GLU A 320 -14.39 -25.17 -17.90
N ALA A 321 -14.17 -24.09 -18.67
CA ALA A 321 -12.99 -23.25 -18.52
C ALA A 321 -13.17 -22.17 -17.43
N ALA A 322 -14.41 -21.73 -17.19
CA ALA A 322 -14.73 -20.70 -16.19
C ALA A 322 -14.70 -21.23 -14.75
N GLU A 323 -15.26 -22.42 -14.52
CA GLU A 323 -15.41 -23.01 -13.19
C GLU A 323 -14.11 -23.08 -12.35
N PRO A 324 -12.97 -23.60 -12.85
CA PRO A 324 -11.75 -23.66 -12.05
C PRO A 324 -11.22 -22.27 -11.65
N LEU A 325 -11.45 -21.25 -12.48
CA LEU A 325 -11.04 -19.88 -12.20
C LEU A 325 -11.92 -19.24 -11.12
N TYR A 326 -13.24 -19.43 -11.18
CA TYR A 326 -14.15 -18.98 -10.12
C TYR A 326 -13.85 -19.65 -8.78
N ARG A 327 -13.58 -20.96 -8.76
CA ARG A 327 -13.22 -21.68 -7.53
C ARG A 327 -11.97 -21.09 -6.90
N ARG A 328 -10.90 -20.90 -7.68
CA ARG A 328 -9.66 -20.29 -7.18
C ARG A 328 -9.89 -18.87 -6.67
N ALA A 329 -10.70 -18.05 -7.37
CA ALA A 329 -11.03 -16.71 -6.92
C ALA A 329 -11.85 -16.71 -5.62
N LEU A 330 -12.77 -17.66 -5.45
CA LEU A 330 -13.55 -17.84 -4.24
C LEU A 330 -12.66 -18.23 -3.06
N GLU A 331 -11.78 -19.22 -3.23
CA GLU A 331 -10.82 -19.66 -2.20
C GLU A 331 -9.98 -18.48 -1.67
N ILE A 332 -9.46 -17.63 -2.55
CA ILE A 332 -8.70 -16.44 -2.16
C ILE A 332 -9.57 -15.46 -1.37
N ARG A 333 -10.81 -15.23 -1.81
CA ARG A 333 -11.73 -14.30 -1.12
C ARG A 333 -12.15 -14.83 0.25
N GLU A 334 -12.41 -16.13 0.38
CA GLU A 334 -12.74 -16.78 1.64
C GLU A 334 -11.58 -16.68 2.64
N GLN A 335 -10.34 -16.83 2.18
CA GLN A 335 -9.15 -16.65 3.02
C GLN A 335 -9.00 -15.22 3.55
N VAL A 336 -9.38 -14.21 2.76
CA VAL A 336 -9.20 -12.79 3.11
C VAL A 336 -10.38 -12.23 3.91
N LEU A 337 -11.60 -12.66 3.62
CA LEU A 337 -12.82 -12.10 4.22
C LEU A 337 -13.40 -12.94 5.36
N GLY A 338 -12.93 -14.19 5.52
CA GLY A 338 -13.56 -15.17 6.40
C GLY A 338 -14.85 -15.74 5.79
N ALA A 339 -15.18 -16.98 6.14
CA ALA A 339 -16.37 -17.71 5.67
C ALA A 339 -17.66 -17.27 6.36
#